data_AF-A0A969GKP7-F1
#
_entry.id   AF-A0A969GKP7-F1
#
_cell.length_a   1.000
_cell.length_b   1.000
_cell.length_c   1.000
_cell.angle_alpha   90.00
_cell.angle_beta   90.00
_cell.angle_gamma   90.00
#
_symmetry.space_group_name_H-M   'P 1'
#
loop_
_entity.id
_entity.type
_entity.pdbx_description
1 polymer ?
#
loop_
_entity_poly.entity_id
_entity_poly.type
_entity_poly.pdbx_seq_one_letter_code
_entity_poly.pdbx_strand_id
1 'polypeptide(L)' 'PATHEQVRRAMPLVPDELVMRITASGTPTEVKAKVREYMASGATCPVLYPLGDVKLMIDTFAEGF' A
#
# COMPACT_ATOMS: atom_id res chain seq x y z
N PRO A 1 -14.47 -7.13 -15.88
CA PRO A 1 -14.26 -6.42 -14.58
C PRO A 1 -15.43 -6.69 -13.63
N ALA A 2 -15.19 -6.71 -12.31
CA ALA A 2 -16.27 -6.82 -11.32
C ALA A 2 -17.08 -5.52 -11.22
N THR A 3 -18.37 -5.61 -10.95
CA THR A 3 -19.23 -4.43 -10.70
C THR A 3 -18.98 -3.86 -9.30
N HIS A 4 -19.32 -2.58 -9.09
CA HIS A 4 -19.20 -1.94 -7.78
C HIS A 4 -19.96 -2.68 -6.67
N GLU A 5 -21.10 -3.28 -6.98
CA GLU A 5 -21.85 -4.09 -6.02
C GLU A 5 -21.15 -5.41 -5.71
N GLN A 6 -20.58 -6.08 -6.72
CA GLN A 6 -19.81 -7.29 -6.52
C GLN A 6 -18.58 -7.04 -5.64
N VAL A 7 -17.89 -5.90 -5.84
CA VAL A 7 -16.78 -5.48 -4.98
C VAL A 7 -17.23 -5.29 -3.54
N ARG A 8 -18.31 -4.52 -3.29
CA ARG A 8 -18.81 -4.28 -1.93
C ARG A 8 -19.21 -5.56 -1.19
N ARG A 9 -19.81 -6.54 -1.89
CA ARG A 9 -20.18 -7.84 -1.31
C ARG A 9 -18.95 -8.68 -0.95
N ALA A 10 -17.85 -8.54 -1.70
CA ALA A 10 -16.62 -9.29 -1.49
C ALA A 10 -15.68 -8.65 -0.45
N MET A 11 -15.75 -7.32 -0.24
CA MET A 11 -14.92 -6.60 0.76
C MET A 11 -14.86 -7.26 2.14
N PRO A 12 -15.97 -7.69 2.79
CA PRO A 12 -15.90 -8.32 4.11
C PRO A 12 -15.23 -9.70 4.12
N LEU A 13 -14.97 -10.29 2.95
CA LEU A 13 -14.27 -11.58 2.83
C LEU A 13 -12.74 -11.42 2.84
N VAL A 14 -12.23 -10.19 2.76
CA VAL A 14 -10.80 -9.89 2.77
C VAL A 14 -10.43 -9.43 4.18
N PRO A 15 -9.73 -10.26 4.97
CA PRO A 15 -9.33 -9.86 6.32
C PRO A 15 -8.31 -8.73 6.29
N ASP A 16 -8.41 -7.79 7.23
CA ASP A 16 -7.47 -6.67 7.35
C ASP A 16 -6.01 -7.15 7.51
N GLU A 17 -5.80 -8.26 8.22
CA GLU A 17 -4.47 -8.85 8.39
C GLU A 17 -3.86 -9.27 7.05
N LEU A 18 -4.66 -9.78 6.12
CA LEU A 18 -4.18 -10.13 4.79
C LEU A 18 -3.70 -8.88 4.05
N VAL A 19 -4.46 -7.79 4.12
CA VAL A 19 -4.08 -6.50 3.53
C VAL A 19 -2.74 -6.04 4.11
N MET A 20 -2.62 -5.98 5.43
CA MET A 20 -1.39 -5.54 6.12
C MET A 20 -0.15 -6.41 5.81
N ARG A 21 -0.33 -7.69 5.47
CA ARG A 21 0.77 -8.59 5.09
C ARG A 21 1.29 -8.34 3.67
N ILE A 22 0.43 -7.85 2.77
CA ILE A 22 0.76 -7.73 1.34
C ILE A 22 0.88 -6.28 0.87
N THR A 23 0.51 -5.30 1.71
CA THR A 23 0.61 -3.88 1.40
C THR A 23 1.48 -3.13 2.41
N ALA A 24 2.13 -2.06 1.97
CA ALA A 24 2.65 -1.04 2.87
C ALA A 24 1.52 -0.03 3.11
N SER A 25 0.97 0.02 4.32
CA SER A 25 -0.21 0.83 4.64
C SER A 25 -0.10 1.38 6.06
N GLY A 26 -0.66 2.57 6.29
CA GLY A 26 -0.55 3.28 7.56
C GLY A 26 -0.04 4.70 7.38
N THR A 27 0.62 5.22 8.40
CA THR A 27 1.25 6.56 8.41
C THR A 27 2.45 6.62 7.46
N PRO A 28 2.85 7.83 7.01
CA PRO A 28 4.06 8.02 6.20
C PRO A 28 5.30 7.28 6.73
N THR A 29 5.54 7.31 8.03
CA THR A 29 6.69 6.66 8.67
C THR A 29 6.62 5.14 8.58
N GLU A 30 5.45 4.56 8.85
CA GLU A 30 5.24 3.10 8.80
C GLU A 30 5.40 2.57 7.36
N VAL A 31 4.83 3.28 6.38
CA VAL A 31 4.93 2.88 4.97
C VAL A 31 6.38 2.96 4.50
N LYS A 32 7.13 4.02 4.84
CA LYS A 32 8.56 4.11 4.51
C LYS A 32 9.38 2.98 5.12
N ALA A 33 9.17 2.68 6.40
CA ALA A 33 9.85 1.57 7.07
C ALA A 33 9.58 0.23 6.36
N LYS A 34 8.33 -0.02 5.96
CA LYS A 34 7.96 -1.24 5.22
C LYS A 34 8.59 -1.31 3.84
N VAL A 35 8.67 -0.19 3.11
CA VAL A 35 9.37 -0.15 1.81
C VAL A 35 10.86 -0.48 1.98
N ARG A 36 11.53 0.04 3.02
CA ARG A 36 12.93 -0.33 3.31
C ARG A 36 13.09 -1.82 3.60
N GLU A 37 12.14 -2.43 4.32
CA GLU A 37 12.12 -3.88 4.55
C GLU A 37 12.05 -4.67 3.24
N TYR A 38 11.19 -4.25 2.30
CA TYR A 38 11.09 -4.88 0.98
C TYR A 38 12.39 -4.76 0.18
N MET A 39 13.02 -3.58 0.20
CA MET A 39 14.30 -3.36 -0.47
C MET A 39 15.41 -4.22 0.15
N ALA A 40 15.48 -4.30 1.48
CA ALA A 40 16.41 -5.17 2.19
C ALA A 40 16.18 -6.66 1.89
N SER A 41 14.93 -7.03 1.58
CA SER A 41 14.54 -8.38 1.16
C SER A 41 14.79 -8.67 -0.32
N GLY A 42 15.39 -7.73 -1.07
CA GLY A 42 15.80 -7.91 -2.47
C GLY A 42 14.89 -7.23 -3.50
N ALA A 43 13.90 -6.44 -3.09
CA ALA A 43 13.21 -5.56 -4.02
C ALA A 43 14.17 -4.49 -4.57
N THR A 44 14.05 -4.18 -5.86
CA THR A 44 14.96 -3.25 -6.55
C THR A 44 14.27 -1.96 -6.99
N CYS A 45 12.95 -1.97 -7.13
CA CYS A 45 12.14 -0.82 -7.55
C CYS A 45 10.73 -0.93 -6.94
N PRO A 46 10.41 -0.17 -5.89
CA PRO A 46 9.07 -0.16 -5.32
C PRO A 46 8.10 0.63 -6.21
N VAL A 47 6.97 0.03 -6.56
CA VAL A 47 5.88 0.70 -7.29
C VAL A 47 4.86 1.20 -6.28
N LEU A 48 4.70 2.52 -6.19
CA LEU A 48 3.76 3.16 -5.29
C LEU A 48 2.40 3.33 -5.99
N TYR A 49 1.39 2.59 -5.52
CA TYR A 49 0.02 2.68 -6.02
C TYR A 49 -0.88 3.39 -4.99
N PRO A 50 -1.26 4.66 -5.21
CA PRO A 50 -2.09 5.40 -4.26
C PRO A 50 -3.52 4.87 -4.24
N LEU A 51 -3.92 4.35 -3.08
CA LEU A 51 -5.33 4.02 -2.79
C LEU A 51 -6.09 5.20 -2.16
N GLY A 52 -5.39 6.30 -1.83
CA GLY A 52 -5.94 7.50 -1.21
C GLY A 52 -5.45 8.77 -1.90
N ASP A 53 -5.05 9.78 -1.11
CA ASP A 53 -4.56 11.05 -1.65
C ASP A 53 -3.23 10.87 -2.39
N VAL A 54 -3.27 11.08 -3.70
CA VAL A 54 -2.13 10.95 -4.61
C VAL A 54 -1.04 11.96 -4.27
N LYS A 55 -1.40 13.21 -3.97
CA LYS A 55 -0.43 14.27 -3.70
C LYS A 55 0.28 14.01 -2.37
N LEU A 56 -0.45 13.59 -1.35
CA LEU A 56 0.15 13.19 -0.08
C LEU A 56 1.17 12.06 -0.26
N MET A 57 0.84 11.04 -1.08
CA MET A 57 1.78 9.96 -1.36
C MET A 57 3.04 10.46 -2.07
N ILE A 58 2.90 11.28 -3.11
CA ILE A 58 4.04 11.85 -3.83
C ILE A 58 4.92 12.68 -2.89
N ASP A 59 4.32 13.61 -2.14
CA ASP A 59 5.06 14.50 -1.23
C ASP A 59 5.74 13.69 -0.11
N THR A 60 5.09 12.63 0.38
CA THR A 60 5.68 11.72 1.38
C THR A 60 6.96 11.05 0.87
N PHE A 61 6.98 10.60 -0.38
CA PHE A 61 8.10 9.85 -0.95
C PHE A 61 9.08 10.68 -1.77
N ALA A 62 8.88 12.00 -1.89
CA ALA A 62 9.71 12.91 -2.69
C ALA A 62 11.20 12.90 -2.26
N GLU A 63 11.47 12.70 -0.97
CA GLU A 63 12.83 12.60 -0.41
C GLU A 63 13.29 11.14 -0.22
N GLY A 64 12.59 10.18 -0.81
CA GLY A 64 12.85 8.75 -0.65
C GLY A 64 12.16 8.14 0.57
N PHE A 65 12.52 6.90 0.86
CA PHE A 65 11.92 6.07 1.91
C PHE A 65 12.92 5.65 2.99
#